data_AF-A0A9Q5UC25-F1
#
_entry.id   AF-A0A9Q5UC25-F1
#
_cell.length_a   1.000
_cell.length_b   1.000
_cell.length_c   1.000
_cell.angle_alpha   90.00
_cell.angle_beta   90.00
_cell.angle_gamma   90.00
#
_symmetry.space_group_name_H-M   'P 1'
#
loop_
_entity.id
_entity.type
_entity.pdbx_description
1 polymer ?
#
loop_
_entity_poly.entity_id
_entity_poly.type
_entity_poly.pdbx_seq_one_letter_code
_entity_poly.pdbx_strand_id
1 'polypeptide(L)'
;MSISEMKKWTIIFASLMLLVLSVVGASKSYAGDKLMSASFDSVRVYYAMDKVTGAVASSVFNVTVITPKEVAYGKYDSFAYKGDTLRVISWSGSGSAPTLVLTDFDTINNSNCPGIDTKIFRCAYMTFKITVASDDYGCPWIASFYSYTDLPGFGSYTAPTVHNTICPTIPVASYDISWSENYVSHNKALRIQSTGSTVTTTLSTYLMEGGRLCDGSNFSDNDGRGAYCRAVSELLTFTSYGCDKSTVTVTPTRHPVTDKVLHDIVVNVNTSSGQPIDSTCRFQYVLNEL
;
A
#
# COMPACT_ATOMS: atom_id res chain seq x y z
N MET A 1 -14.32 36.20 -54.45
CA MET A 1 -13.46 35.75 -53.33
C MET A 1 -12.88 34.40 -53.72
N SER A 2 -11.57 34.34 -53.94
CA SER A 2 -10.88 33.21 -54.59
C SER A 2 -10.92 31.93 -53.75
N ILE A 3 -11.06 30.78 -54.42
CA ILE A 3 -11.06 29.42 -53.84
C ILE A 3 -9.80 29.14 -52.99
N SER A 4 -8.72 29.92 -53.16
CA SER A 4 -7.50 29.77 -52.34
C SER A 4 -7.59 30.33 -50.91
N GLU A 5 -8.54 31.22 -50.62
CA GLU A 5 -8.74 31.80 -49.28
C GLU A 5 -9.48 30.83 -48.33
N MET A 6 -10.43 30.06 -48.84
CA MET A 6 -11.19 29.10 -48.04
C MET A 6 -10.32 27.93 -47.53
N LYS A 7 -9.30 27.52 -48.29
CA LYS A 7 -8.43 26.39 -47.94
C LYS A 7 -7.47 26.70 -46.78
N LYS A 8 -7.08 27.96 -46.59
CA LYS A 8 -6.23 28.39 -45.46
C LYS A 8 -7.01 28.38 -44.14
N TRP A 9 -8.28 28.76 -44.16
CA TRP A 9 -9.13 28.73 -42.97
C TRP A 9 -9.45 27.30 -42.51
N THR A 10 -9.65 26.35 -43.43
CA THR A 10 -9.91 24.95 -43.04
C THR A 10 -8.70 24.29 -42.36
N ILE A 11 -7.47 24.67 -42.71
CA ILE A 11 -6.24 24.09 -42.13
C ILE A 11 -5.98 24.63 -40.71
N ILE A 12 -6.34 25.89 -40.44
CA ILE A 12 -6.17 26.50 -39.11
C ILE A 12 -7.19 25.91 -38.10
N PHE A 13 -8.43 25.65 -38.52
CA PHE A 13 -9.42 24.99 -37.66
C PHE A 13 -9.10 23.51 -37.40
N ALA A 14 -8.55 22.79 -38.38
CA ALA A 14 -8.13 21.40 -38.19
C ALA A 14 -6.94 21.29 -37.20
N SER A 15 -6.00 22.24 -37.23
CA SER A 15 -4.86 22.26 -36.31
C SER A 15 -5.25 22.64 -34.88
N LEU A 16 -6.25 23.50 -34.71
CA LEU A 16 -6.77 23.85 -33.37
C LEU A 16 -7.56 22.68 -32.75
N MET A 17 -8.31 21.92 -33.53
CA MET A 17 -8.99 20.70 -33.08
C MET A 17 -8.00 19.57 -32.70
N LEU A 18 -6.88 19.44 -33.42
CA LEU A 18 -5.81 18.48 -33.09
C LEU A 18 -5.02 18.88 -31.82
N LEU A 19 -4.87 20.18 -31.54
CA LEU A 19 -4.24 20.65 -30.30
C LEU A 19 -5.17 20.50 -29.07
N VAL A 20 -6.48 20.66 -29.23
CA VAL A 20 -7.44 20.44 -28.13
C VAL A 20 -7.51 18.96 -27.71
N LEU A 21 -7.23 18.02 -28.61
CA LEU A 21 -7.10 16.60 -28.29
C LEU A 21 -5.79 16.24 -27.54
N SER A 22 -4.81 17.15 -27.48
CA SER A 22 -3.53 16.91 -26.80
C SER A 22 -3.39 17.59 -25.43
N VAL A 23 -4.33 18.47 -25.05
CA VAL A 23 -4.27 19.25 -23.79
C VAL A 23 -5.37 18.86 -22.79
N VAL A 24 -6.38 18.10 -23.21
CA VAL A 24 -7.27 17.41 -22.28
C VAL A 24 -6.73 16.00 -22.15
N GLY A 25 -5.92 15.77 -21.12
CA GLY A 25 -5.51 14.42 -20.73
C GLY A 25 -6.75 13.54 -20.70
N ALA A 26 -6.83 12.63 -21.67
CA ALA A 26 -7.90 11.66 -21.73
C ALA A 26 -7.92 10.98 -20.37
N SER A 27 -8.96 11.25 -19.59
CA SER A 27 -9.29 10.44 -18.43
C SER A 27 -9.33 9.00 -18.96
N LYS A 28 -8.39 8.18 -18.51
CA LYS A 28 -8.39 6.75 -18.80
C LYS A 28 -9.72 6.26 -18.23
N SER A 29 -10.70 6.11 -19.12
CA SER A 29 -11.96 5.49 -18.78
C SER A 29 -11.62 4.03 -18.55
N TYR A 30 -11.40 3.67 -17.28
CA TYR A 30 -11.27 2.30 -16.85
C TYR A 30 -12.68 1.69 -16.91
N ALA A 31 -13.11 1.34 -18.12
CA ALA A 31 -14.37 0.65 -18.34
C ALA A 31 -14.32 -0.67 -17.55
N GLY A 32 -15.17 -0.75 -16.52
CA GLY A 32 -15.28 -1.88 -15.62
C GLY A 32 -15.97 -3.06 -16.32
N ASP A 33 -15.19 -4.05 -16.71
CA ASP A 33 -15.72 -5.38 -16.95
C ASP A 33 -16.10 -6.02 -15.61
N LYS A 34 -17.30 -6.63 -15.56
CA LYS A 34 -17.78 -7.40 -14.40
C LYS A 34 -16.87 -8.61 -14.19
N LEU A 35 -16.04 -8.53 -13.15
CA LEU A 35 -15.20 -9.65 -12.73
C LEU A 35 -15.89 -10.37 -11.56
N MET A 36 -16.31 -11.59 -11.85
CA MET A 36 -16.88 -12.56 -10.91
C MET A 36 -15.77 -13.11 -9.99
N SER A 37 -16.17 -13.76 -8.89
CA SER A 37 -15.29 -14.40 -7.89
C SER A 37 -13.94 -14.89 -8.44
N ALA A 38 -12.86 -14.56 -7.72
CA ALA A 38 -11.51 -14.89 -8.12
C ALA A 38 -10.96 -16.03 -7.27
N SER A 39 -10.31 -17.00 -7.92
CA SER A 39 -9.54 -18.05 -7.25
C SER A 39 -8.06 -17.91 -7.59
N PHE A 40 -7.23 -17.88 -6.57
CA PHE A 40 -5.77 -17.91 -6.67
C PHE A 40 -5.28 -19.26 -6.14
N ASP A 41 -4.81 -20.13 -7.02
CA ASP A 41 -4.54 -21.52 -6.65
C ASP A 41 -3.22 -21.74 -5.89
N SER A 42 -2.33 -20.74 -5.85
CA SER A 42 -1.01 -20.86 -5.24
C SER A 42 -0.52 -19.54 -4.63
N VAL A 43 -1.17 -19.09 -3.55
CA VAL A 43 -0.74 -17.92 -2.78
C VAL A 43 0.16 -18.35 -1.64
N ARG A 44 1.46 -18.03 -1.72
CA ARG A 44 2.43 -18.33 -0.67
C ARG A 44 2.53 -17.19 0.33
N VAL A 45 2.11 -17.42 1.57
CA VAL A 45 2.21 -16.46 2.69
C VAL A 45 3.28 -16.94 3.66
N TYR A 46 4.20 -16.06 4.04
CA TYR A 46 5.25 -16.37 5.00
C TYR A 46 4.75 -16.19 6.44
N TYR A 47 5.37 -16.89 7.38
CA TYR A 47 5.12 -16.74 8.81
C TYR A 47 6.35 -17.08 9.64
N ALA A 48 6.33 -16.65 10.92
CA ALA A 48 7.36 -17.03 11.88
C ALA A 48 6.97 -18.34 12.55
N MET A 49 7.82 -19.36 12.42
CA MET A 49 7.71 -20.61 13.15
C MET A 49 8.65 -20.57 14.35
N ASP A 50 8.14 -20.95 15.53
CA ASP A 50 8.94 -20.99 16.75
C ASP A 50 10.02 -22.09 16.65
N LYS A 51 11.25 -21.76 17.02
CA LYS A 51 12.37 -22.71 17.06
C LYS A 51 12.34 -23.63 18.28
N VAL A 52 11.67 -23.24 19.36
CA VAL A 52 11.62 -24.00 20.62
C VAL A 52 10.68 -25.18 20.50
N THR A 53 9.44 -24.94 20.09
CA THR A 53 8.42 -26.00 19.96
C THR A 53 8.38 -26.61 18.56
N GLY A 54 8.92 -25.94 17.55
CA GLY A 54 8.80 -26.35 16.15
C GLY A 54 7.37 -26.26 15.60
N ALA A 55 6.42 -25.73 16.39
CA ALA A 55 5.03 -25.55 16.03
C ALA A 55 4.79 -24.17 15.41
N VAL A 56 3.63 -24.01 14.76
CA VAL A 56 3.08 -22.69 14.44
C VAL A 56 2.85 -21.98 15.78
N ALA A 57 3.73 -21.04 16.14
CA ALA A 57 3.47 -20.12 17.25
C ALA A 57 2.13 -19.42 16.96
N SER A 58 1.35 -19.07 17.99
CA SER A 58 0.03 -18.46 17.86
C SER A 58 0.02 -17.39 16.76
N SER A 59 -0.43 -17.78 15.56
CA SER A 59 -0.36 -16.94 14.37
C SER A 59 -1.77 -16.65 13.89
N VAL A 60 -1.97 -15.43 13.43
CA VAL A 60 -3.21 -14.99 12.79
C VAL A 60 -2.88 -14.63 11.36
N PHE A 61 -3.61 -15.20 10.42
CA PHE A 61 -3.58 -14.75 9.03
C PHE A 61 -4.53 -13.58 8.88
N ASN A 62 -3.98 -12.43 8.52
CA ASN A 62 -4.73 -11.22 8.25
C ASN A 62 -4.96 -11.13 6.74
N VAL A 63 -6.19 -10.85 6.37
CA VAL A 63 -6.63 -10.65 5.00
C VAL A 63 -7.18 -9.24 4.88
N THR A 64 -6.79 -8.52 3.84
CA THR A 64 -7.43 -7.25 3.47
C THR A 64 -7.93 -7.38 2.05
N VAL A 65 -9.20 -7.02 1.80
CA VAL A 65 -9.76 -6.95 0.45
C VAL A 65 -10.15 -5.51 0.19
N ILE A 66 -9.42 -4.86 -0.71
CA ILE A 66 -9.68 -3.51 -1.18
C ILE A 66 -10.47 -3.61 -2.47
N THR A 67 -11.58 -2.89 -2.53
CA THR A 67 -12.44 -2.81 -3.71
C THR A 67 -12.75 -1.33 -4.01
N PRO A 68 -13.39 -1.04 -5.16
CA PRO A 68 -13.90 0.31 -5.42
C PRO A 68 -14.91 0.80 -4.38
N LYS A 69 -15.67 -0.11 -3.74
CA LYS A 69 -16.80 0.24 -2.85
C LYS A 69 -16.48 0.13 -1.36
N GLU A 70 -15.54 -0.72 -0.97
CA GLU A 70 -15.20 -0.97 0.43
C GLU A 70 -13.75 -1.43 0.62
N VAL A 71 -13.25 -1.31 1.85
CA VAL A 71 -12.04 -1.98 2.33
C VAL A 71 -12.45 -2.89 3.48
N ALA A 72 -12.26 -4.19 3.32
CA ALA A 72 -12.66 -5.21 4.25
C ALA A 72 -11.46 -5.93 4.87
N TYR A 73 -11.57 -6.29 6.15
CA TYR A 73 -10.51 -6.92 6.91
C TYR A 73 -10.98 -8.28 7.46
N GLY A 74 -10.12 -9.28 7.35
CA GLY A 74 -10.35 -10.64 7.83
C GLY A 74 -9.22 -11.10 8.74
N LYS A 75 -9.57 -11.91 9.74
CA LYS A 75 -8.63 -12.64 10.58
C LYS A 75 -8.96 -14.11 10.54
N TYR A 76 -7.95 -14.94 10.34
CA TYR A 76 -8.09 -16.39 10.21
C TYR A 76 -7.14 -17.09 11.16
N ASP A 77 -7.62 -18.21 11.68
CA ASP A 77 -6.85 -19.11 12.51
C ASP A 77 -5.79 -19.81 11.65
N SER A 78 -4.55 -19.88 12.15
CA SER A 78 -3.43 -20.53 11.46
C SER A 78 -3.30 -22.02 11.73
N PHE A 79 -4.07 -22.57 12.69
CA PHE A 79 -4.07 -23.99 12.99
C PHE A 79 -4.87 -24.78 11.94
N ALA A 80 -4.17 -25.37 10.98
CA ALA A 80 -4.75 -26.16 9.89
C ALA A 80 -3.78 -27.23 9.37
N TYR A 81 -4.34 -28.32 8.86
CA TYR A 81 -3.63 -29.33 8.07
C TYR A 81 -3.81 -29.10 6.57
N LYS A 82 -2.98 -29.75 5.75
CA LYS A 82 -3.15 -29.70 4.28
C LYS A 82 -4.54 -30.23 3.91
N GLY A 83 -5.26 -29.47 3.10
CA GLY A 83 -6.65 -29.72 2.71
C GLY A 83 -7.68 -28.98 3.57
N ASP A 84 -7.30 -28.47 4.74
CA ASP A 84 -8.24 -27.75 5.60
C ASP A 84 -8.51 -26.34 5.08
N THR A 85 -9.75 -25.90 5.30
CA THR A 85 -10.11 -24.49 5.17
C THR A 85 -9.82 -23.78 6.49
N LEU A 86 -9.06 -22.67 6.44
CA LEU A 86 -8.79 -21.89 7.63
C LEU A 86 -10.08 -21.35 8.25
N ARG A 87 -10.18 -21.44 9.57
CA ARG A 87 -11.32 -20.92 10.32
C ARG A 87 -11.28 -19.39 10.35
N VAL A 88 -12.38 -18.76 9.90
CA VAL A 88 -12.58 -17.31 10.04
C VAL A 88 -12.77 -16.98 11.52
N ILE A 89 -11.95 -16.06 12.04
CA ILE A 89 -12.09 -15.48 13.38
C ILE A 89 -12.99 -14.25 13.31
N SER A 90 -12.75 -13.38 12.33
CA SER A 90 -13.55 -12.17 12.12
C SER A 90 -13.48 -11.73 10.66
N TRP A 91 -14.54 -11.10 10.17
CA TRP A 91 -14.62 -10.49 8.85
C TRP A 91 -15.43 -9.20 8.93
N SER A 92 -14.94 -8.11 8.32
CA SER A 92 -15.60 -6.80 8.34
C SER A 92 -16.30 -6.42 7.04
N GLY A 93 -16.12 -7.19 5.96
CA GLY A 93 -16.70 -6.88 4.65
C GLY A 93 -18.19 -7.16 4.59
N SER A 94 -18.88 -6.47 3.69
CA SER A 94 -20.32 -6.65 3.48
C SER A 94 -20.68 -7.99 2.83
N GLY A 95 -19.76 -8.56 2.03
CA GLY A 95 -19.89 -9.88 1.41
C GLY A 95 -19.38 -11.03 2.28
N SER A 96 -19.31 -12.24 1.70
CA SER A 96 -18.69 -13.40 2.36
C SER A 96 -17.18 -13.22 2.51
N ALA A 97 -16.63 -13.71 3.62
CA ALA A 97 -15.19 -13.73 3.83
C ALA A 97 -14.49 -14.62 2.78
N PRO A 98 -13.27 -14.28 2.33
CA PRO A 98 -12.48 -15.16 1.48
C PRO A 98 -12.29 -16.56 2.07
N THR A 99 -12.27 -17.59 1.22
CA THR A 99 -11.97 -18.97 1.61
C THR A 99 -10.48 -19.23 1.41
N LEU A 100 -9.78 -19.65 2.46
CA LEU A 100 -8.35 -19.99 2.41
C LEU A 100 -8.19 -21.48 2.67
N VAL A 101 -7.86 -22.27 1.66
CA VAL A 101 -7.59 -23.70 1.78
C VAL A 101 -6.08 -23.93 1.80
N LEU A 102 -5.55 -24.52 2.87
CA LEU A 102 -4.13 -24.81 2.99
C LEU A 102 -3.74 -25.95 2.04
N THR A 103 -2.85 -25.68 1.09
CA THR A 103 -2.41 -26.67 0.09
C THR A 103 -1.01 -27.21 0.37
N ASP A 104 -0.12 -26.37 0.91
CA ASP A 104 1.24 -26.76 1.25
C ASP A 104 1.80 -25.92 2.41
N PHE A 105 2.82 -26.42 3.11
CA PHE A 105 3.59 -25.65 4.08
C PHE A 105 4.96 -26.31 4.33
N ASP A 106 5.98 -25.49 4.55
CA ASP A 106 7.31 -25.93 4.96
C ASP A 106 8.11 -24.74 5.54
N THR A 107 9.31 -25.02 6.04
CA THR A 107 10.33 -24.04 6.38
C THR A 107 11.04 -23.51 5.13
N ILE A 108 11.56 -22.29 5.20
CA ILE A 108 12.30 -21.66 4.09
C ILE A 108 13.43 -20.77 4.64
N ASN A 109 14.34 -20.34 3.75
CA ASN A 109 15.42 -19.44 4.12
C ASN A 109 14.90 -18.12 4.70
N ASN A 110 15.52 -17.67 5.80
CA ASN A 110 15.14 -16.44 6.53
C ASN A 110 15.18 -15.15 5.70
N SER A 111 15.88 -15.14 4.55
CA SER A 111 15.85 -14.02 3.60
C SER A 111 14.44 -13.70 3.06
N ASN A 112 13.50 -14.65 3.11
CA ASN A 112 12.09 -14.42 2.74
C ASN A 112 11.27 -13.76 3.86
N CYS A 113 11.84 -13.66 5.06
CA CYS A 113 11.22 -13.06 6.24
C CYS A 113 12.08 -11.88 6.74
N PRO A 114 12.12 -10.75 6.02
CA PRO A 114 12.91 -9.58 6.41
C PRO A 114 12.50 -9.08 7.80
N GLY A 115 13.49 -8.81 8.65
CA GLY A 115 13.27 -8.32 10.02
C GLY A 115 12.93 -9.40 11.05
N ILE A 116 12.90 -10.68 10.67
CA ILE A 116 12.66 -11.77 11.63
C ILE A 116 13.80 -11.91 12.64
N ASP A 117 13.47 -12.03 13.93
CA ASP A 117 14.47 -12.39 14.94
C ASP A 117 14.81 -13.88 14.83
N THR A 118 15.90 -14.15 14.14
CA THR A 118 16.39 -15.51 13.90
C THR A 118 16.86 -16.25 15.14
N LYS A 119 17.00 -15.59 16.31
CA LYS A 119 17.28 -16.29 17.58
C LYS A 119 16.04 -16.98 18.12
N ILE A 120 14.86 -16.43 17.85
CA ILE A 120 13.56 -16.91 18.37
C ILE A 120 12.83 -17.72 17.30
N PHE A 121 12.78 -17.20 16.08
CA PHE A 121 11.96 -17.74 15.01
C PHE A 121 12.80 -18.28 13.84
N ARG A 122 12.20 -19.16 13.05
CA ARG A 122 12.64 -19.52 11.71
C ARG A 122 11.55 -19.15 10.70
N CYS A 123 11.95 -18.75 9.51
CA CYS A 123 11.01 -18.45 8.43
C CYS A 123 10.36 -19.72 7.91
N ALA A 124 9.06 -19.66 7.69
CA ALA A 124 8.26 -20.72 7.09
C ALA A 124 7.22 -20.12 6.16
N TYR A 125 6.57 -20.96 5.37
CA TYR A 125 5.50 -20.55 4.47
C TYR A 125 4.32 -21.50 4.55
N MET A 126 3.14 -20.96 4.27
CA MET A 126 1.94 -21.72 3.91
C MET A 126 1.53 -21.30 2.50
N THR A 127 1.17 -22.26 1.67
CA THR A 127 0.57 -22.02 0.36
C THR A 127 -0.91 -22.27 0.45
N PHE A 128 -1.69 -21.34 -0.08
CA PHE A 128 -3.14 -21.41 -0.05
C PHE A 128 -3.73 -21.41 -1.46
N LYS A 129 -4.81 -22.18 -1.62
CA LYS A 129 -5.82 -21.89 -2.62
C LYS A 129 -6.80 -20.90 -1.99
N ILE A 130 -6.86 -19.69 -2.53
CA ILE A 130 -7.69 -18.61 -2.01
C ILE A 130 -8.82 -18.31 -2.97
N THR A 131 -10.06 -18.33 -2.47
CA THR A 131 -11.23 -17.88 -3.22
C THR A 131 -11.77 -16.61 -2.59
N VAL A 132 -11.69 -15.50 -3.32
CA VAL A 132 -12.31 -14.23 -2.96
C VAL A 132 -13.68 -14.19 -3.62
N ALA A 133 -14.72 -14.43 -2.82
CA ALA A 133 -16.10 -14.40 -3.30
C ALA A 133 -16.47 -12.95 -3.71
N SER A 134 -17.03 -12.78 -4.91
CA SER A 134 -17.57 -11.49 -5.35
C SER A 134 -18.57 -11.66 -6.48
N ASP A 135 -19.64 -10.88 -6.41
CA ASP A 135 -20.64 -10.80 -7.46
C ASP A 135 -20.45 -9.56 -8.36
N ASP A 136 -19.71 -8.52 -7.91
CA ASP A 136 -19.48 -7.28 -8.69
C ASP A 136 -18.53 -6.24 -8.00
N TYR A 137 -17.26 -6.60 -7.73
CA TYR A 137 -16.31 -5.60 -7.19
C TYR A 137 -15.92 -4.53 -8.22
N GLY A 138 -15.68 -4.93 -9.47
CA GLY A 138 -15.05 -4.06 -10.48
C GLY A 138 -13.57 -3.79 -10.18
N CYS A 139 -12.84 -3.27 -11.16
CA CYS A 139 -11.44 -2.90 -10.99
C CYS A 139 -11.26 -1.41 -10.63
N PRO A 140 -10.24 -1.08 -9.82
CA PRO A 140 -9.22 -1.98 -9.28
C PRO A 140 -9.68 -2.61 -7.96
N TRP A 141 -9.25 -3.85 -7.71
CA TRP A 141 -9.38 -4.49 -6.41
C TRP A 141 -8.10 -5.27 -6.09
N ILE A 142 -7.77 -5.43 -4.81
CA ILE A 142 -6.58 -6.15 -4.33
C ILE A 142 -6.97 -6.97 -3.11
N ALA A 143 -6.56 -8.25 -3.09
CA ALA A 143 -6.54 -9.04 -1.87
C ALA A 143 -5.10 -9.14 -1.36
N SER A 144 -4.90 -8.73 -0.10
CA SER A 144 -3.62 -8.71 0.59
C SER A 144 -3.63 -9.71 1.75
N PHE A 145 -2.54 -10.44 1.92
CA PHE A 145 -2.40 -11.52 2.90
C PHE A 145 -1.08 -11.39 3.64
N TYR A 146 -1.11 -11.43 4.98
CA TYR A 146 0.09 -11.53 5.79
C TYR A 146 -0.22 -12.27 7.10
N SER A 147 0.80 -12.86 7.70
CA SER A 147 0.67 -13.44 9.05
C SER A 147 1.22 -12.49 10.10
N TYR A 148 0.58 -12.46 11.27
CA TYR A 148 1.17 -11.95 12.50
C TYR A 148 1.36 -13.10 13.48
N THR A 149 2.59 -13.28 13.97
CA THR A 149 2.95 -14.27 14.97
C THR A 149 3.29 -13.55 16.26
N ASP A 150 2.67 -13.96 17.37
CA ASP A 150 3.01 -13.50 18.71
C ASP A 150 3.37 -14.68 19.59
N LEU A 151 4.56 -14.64 20.18
CA LEU A 151 5.05 -15.62 21.14
C LEU A 151 5.19 -14.91 22.49
N PRO A 152 4.20 -15.02 23.39
CA PRO A 152 4.16 -14.28 24.64
C PRO A 152 5.43 -14.43 25.47
N GLY A 153 6.05 -13.30 25.83
CA GLY A 153 7.28 -13.26 26.62
C GLY A 153 8.58 -13.49 25.83
N PHE A 154 8.51 -13.74 24.52
CA PHE A 154 9.68 -13.93 23.67
C PHE A 154 9.78 -12.87 22.58
N GLY A 155 8.71 -12.67 21.79
CA GLY A 155 8.69 -11.68 20.73
C GLY A 155 7.54 -11.86 19.76
N SER A 156 7.42 -10.93 18.82
CA SER A 156 6.41 -10.97 17.77
C SER A 156 7.03 -10.67 16.41
N TYR A 157 6.33 -11.06 15.35
CA TYR A 157 6.77 -10.86 13.99
C TYR A 157 5.58 -10.69 13.04
N THR A 158 5.67 -9.69 12.17
CA THR A 158 4.73 -9.49 11.06
C THR A 158 5.43 -9.89 9.76
N ALA A 159 4.88 -10.86 9.06
CA ALA A 159 5.44 -11.32 7.79
C ALA A 159 5.17 -10.31 6.65
N PRO A 160 5.95 -10.35 5.56
CA PRO A 160 5.66 -9.55 4.37
C PRO A 160 4.26 -9.80 3.85
N THR A 161 3.63 -8.73 3.36
CA THR A 161 2.32 -8.81 2.72
C THR A 161 2.46 -9.33 1.29
N VAL A 162 1.57 -10.25 0.95
CA VAL A 162 1.42 -10.82 -0.39
C VAL A 162 0.16 -10.24 -0.99
N HIS A 163 0.23 -9.75 -2.22
CA HIS A 163 -0.89 -9.13 -2.92
C HIS A 163 -1.30 -9.99 -4.12
N ASN A 164 -2.60 -10.12 -4.33
CA ASN A 164 -3.16 -10.79 -5.49
C ASN A 164 -4.35 -10.01 -6.03
N THR A 165 -4.43 -9.95 -7.36
CA THR A 165 -5.57 -9.42 -8.09
C THR A 165 -5.68 -10.13 -9.43
N ILE A 166 -6.86 -10.07 -10.04
CA ILE A 166 -7.04 -10.40 -11.46
C ILE A 166 -7.25 -9.13 -12.30
N CYS A 167 -7.27 -7.95 -11.66
CA CYS A 167 -7.38 -6.68 -12.37
C CYS A 167 -6.15 -6.42 -13.24
N PRO A 168 -6.31 -5.66 -14.34
CA PRO A 168 -5.17 -5.18 -15.10
C PRO A 168 -4.19 -4.41 -14.22
N THR A 169 -2.91 -4.54 -14.52
CA THR A 169 -1.84 -3.78 -13.87
C THR A 169 -2.11 -2.28 -13.93
N ILE A 170 -1.98 -1.62 -12.79
CA ILE A 170 -2.13 -0.17 -12.67
C ILE A 170 -0.78 0.47 -12.98
N PRO A 171 -0.64 1.25 -14.07
CA PRO A 171 0.64 1.89 -14.40
C PRO A 171 0.93 2.99 -13.37
N VAL A 172 2.06 2.88 -12.67
CA VAL A 172 2.38 3.81 -11.56
C VAL A 172 3.15 5.06 -12.02
N ALA A 173 3.49 5.17 -13.30
CA ALA A 173 4.30 6.28 -13.83
C ALA A 173 3.66 7.68 -13.67
N SER A 174 2.33 7.75 -13.53
CA SER A 174 1.62 9.02 -13.25
C SER A 174 1.54 9.36 -11.77
N TYR A 175 1.98 8.48 -10.88
CA TYR A 175 1.88 8.63 -9.43
C TYR A 175 3.20 9.12 -8.84
N ASP A 176 3.10 9.85 -7.72
CA ASP A 176 4.24 10.41 -7.01
C ASP A 176 3.94 10.51 -5.51
N ILE A 177 4.98 10.73 -4.70
CA ILE A 177 4.88 10.94 -3.25
C ILE A 177 5.25 12.38 -2.93
N SER A 178 4.42 13.02 -2.11
CA SER A 178 4.62 14.42 -1.75
C SER A 178 4.60 14.67 -0.25
N TRP A 179 5.41 15.64 0.18
CA TRP A 179 5.33 16.27 1.51
C TRP A 179 4.29 17.41 1.60
N SER A 180 3.51 17.60 0.53
CA SER A 180 2.43 18.57 0.45
C SER A 180 1.18 17.93 -0.17
N GLU A 181 0.03 18.25 0.40
CA GLU A 181 -1.28 17.85 -0.11
C GLU A 181 -1.61 18.55 -1.46
N ASN A 182 -1.04 19.72 -1.72
CA ASN A 182 -1.51 20.62 -2.78
C ASN A 182 -0.69 20.54 -4.08
N TYR A 183 0.56 20.09 -4.00
CA TYR A 183 1.48 19.98 -5.13
C TYR A 183 2.54 18.93 -4.84
N VAL A 184 3.26 18.46 -5.87
CA VAL A 184 4.34 17.49 -5.71
C VAL A 184 5.57 18.17 -5.11
N SER A 185 5.96 17.73 -3.91
CA SER A 185 7.15 18.20 -3.20
C SER A 185 7.94 17.00 -2.67
N HIS A 186 9.13 16.77 -3.22
CA HIS A 186 10.00 15.66 -2.80
C HIS A 186 10.86 15.98 -1.57
N ASN A 187 10.99 17.27 -1.23
CA ASN A 187 11.75 17.74 -0.08
C ASN A 187 10.87 18.49 0.91
N LYS A 188 11.24 18.41 2.20
CA LYS A 188 10.62 19.20 3.27
C LYS A 188 11.70 19.77 4.16
N ALA A 189 11.76 21.10 4.25
CA ALA A 189 12.63 21.79 5.19
C ALA A 189 11.84 22.11 6.46
N LEU A 190 12.36 21.68 7.61
CA LEU A 190 11.80 22.00 8.92
C LEU A 190 12.71 23.02 9.60
N ARG A 191 12.13 24.13 10.07
CA ARG A 191 12.84 25.14 10.87
C ARG A 191 12.32 25.07 12.29
N ILE A 192 13.20 24.69 13.22
CA ILE A 192 12.86 24.54 14.64
C ILE A 192 13.61 25.60 15.44
N GLN A 193 12.91 26.23 16.37
CA GLN A 193 13.54 27.08 17.38
C GLN A 193 13.96 26.24 18.58
N SER A 194 15.18 26.46 19.06
CA SER A 194 15.67 25.76 20.25
C SER A 194 14.84 26.14 21.47
N THR A 195 14.37 25.13 22.20
CA THR A 195 13.64 25.29 23.47
C THR A 195 14.47 24.84 24.67
N GLY A 196 15.71 24.39 24.45
CA GLY A 196 16.52 23.73 25.48
C GLY A 196 16.02 22.32 25.84
N SER A 197 15.04 21.79 25.10
CA SER A 197 14.42 20.48 25.30
C SER A 197 14.18 19.78 23.95
N THR A 198 13.51 18.63 23.98
CA THR A 198 13.07 17.97 22.74
C THR A 198 11.86 18.69 22.15
N VAL A 199 11.97 19.09 20.88
CA VAL A 199 10.86 19.59 20.09
C VAL A 199 10.33 18.47 19.20
N THR A 200 9.01 18.27 19.20
CA THR A 200 8.33 17.26 18.39
C THR A 200 7.51 17.94 17.30
N THR A 201 7.55 17.42 16.07
CA THR A 201 6.73 17.88 14.95
C THR A 201 6.32 16.70 14.09
N THR A 202 5.08 16.69 13.62
CA THR A 202 4.59 15.66 12.69
C THR A 202 4.55 16.21 11.28
N LEU A 203 5.11 15.47 10.34
CA LEU A 203 5.09 15.76 8.91
C LEU A 203 4.32 14.67 8.17
N SER A 204 3.33 15.05 7.38
CA SER A 204 2.52 14.10 6.62
C SER A 204 3.01 13.98 5.17
N THR A 205 2.84 12.79 4.60
CA THR A 205 3.07 12.48 3.19
C THR A 205 1.78 12.10 2.48
N TYR A 206 1.72 12.32 1.17
CA TYR A 206 0.52 12.17 0.36
C TYR A 206 0.84 11.45 -0.94
N LEU A 207 -0.11 10.66 -1.44
CA LEU A 207 -0.06 10.11 -2.79
C LEU A 207 -0.57 11.18 -3.76
N MET A 208 0.16 11.37 -4.85
CA MET A 208 -0.22 12.28 -5.93
C MET A 208 -0.40 11.48 -7.21
N GLU A 209 -1.31 11.93 -8.08
CA GLU A 209 -1.47 11.41 -9.43
C GLU A 209 -1.61 12.60 -10.39
N GLY A 210 -0.76 12.66 -11.42
CA GLY A 210 -0.77 13.76 -12.39
C GLY A 210 -0.59 15.14 -11.74
N GLY A 211 0.13 15.20 -10.60
CA GLY A 211 0.36 16.42 -9.84
C GLY A 211 -0.77 16.86 -8.90
N ARG A 212 -1.86 16.09 -8.80
CA ARG A 212 -3.00 16.37 -7.91
C ARG A 212 -3.10 15.32 -6.81
N LEU A 213 -3.66 15.69 -5.66
CA LEU A 213 -3.91 14.75 -4.56
C LEU A 213 -4.66 13.51 -5.07
N CYS A 214 -4.14 12.34 -4.71
CA CYS A 214 -4.77 11.05 -4.91
C CYS A 214 -5.47 10.66 -3.60
N ASP A 215 -6.76 10.96 -3.50
CA ASP A 215 -7.52 10.79 -2.26
C ASP A 215 -8.18 9.40 -2.19
N GLY A 216 -7.55 8.50 -1.43
CA GLY A 216 -8.08 7.15 -1.20
C GLY A 216 -9.33 7.11 -0.32
N SER A 217 -9.67 8.20 0.37
CA SER A 217 -10.87 8.29 1.22
C SER A 217 -12.16 8.46 0.41
N ASN A 218 -12.05 8.83 -0.86
CA ASN A 218 -13.20 9.03 -1.73
C ASN A 218 -13.71 7.69 -2.30
N PHE A 219 -14.93 7.32 -1.93
CA PHE A 219 -15.64 6.14 -2.45
C PHE A 219 -16.79 6.50 -3.41
N SER A 220 -17.07 7.80 -3.59
CA SER A 220 -18.21 8.29 -4.35
C SER A 220 -17.84 8.90 -5.70
N ASP A 221 -16.59 8.77 -6.13
CA ASP A 221 -16.12 9.35 -7.37
C ASP A 221 -16.58 8.55 -8.59
N ASN A 222 -17.22 9.25 -9.52
CA ASN A 222 -17.79 8.65 -10.72
C ASN A 222 -16.72 8.11 -11.69
N ASP A 223 -15.46 8.53 -11.54
CA ASP A 223 -14.32 8.06 -12.33
C ASP A 223 -13.51 6.94 -11.63
N GLY A 224 -13.88 6.58 -10.39
CA GLY A 224 -13.24 5.52 -9.60
C GLY A 224 -11.80 5.83 -9.17
N ARG A 225 -11.36 7.09 -9.25
CA ARG A 225 -9.97 7.50 -8.97
C ARG A 225 -9.50 7.13 -7.57
N GLY A 226 -10.34 7.29 -6.56
CA GLY A 226 -10.09 6.93 -5.17
C GLY A 226 -9.82 5.44 -5.01
N ALA A 227 -10.48 4.59 -5.80
CA ALA A 227 -10.18 3.16 -5.83
C ALA A 227 -8.76 2.88 -6.32
N TYR A 228 -8.31 3.56 -7.37
CA TYR A 228 -6.92 3.49 -7.85
C TYR A 228 -5.93 4.03 -6.83
N CYS A 229 -6.25 5.14 -6.16
CA CYS A 229 -5.42 5.68 -5.08
C CYS A 229 -5.24 4.68 -3.94
N ARG A 230 -6.32 4.00 -3.51
CA ARG A 230 -6.26 2.94 -2.50
C ARG A 230 -5.40 1.77 -2.96
N ALA A 231 -5.58 1.33 -4.20
CA ALA A 231 -4.82 0.21 -4.77
C ALA A 231 -3.31 0.51 -4.84
N VAL A 232 -2.93 1.69 -5.34
CA VAL A 232 -1.52 2.11 -5.41
C VAL A 232 -0.93 2.32 -4.01
N SER A 233 -1.70 2.90 -3.07
CA SER A 233 -1.29 3.05 -1.67
C SER A 233 -1.08 1.72 -0.96
N GLU A 234 -1.85 0.69 -1.33
CA GLU A 234 -1.68 -0.67 -0.80
C GLU A 234 -0.41 -1.34 -1.31
N LEU A 235 -0.07 -1.13 -2.58
CA LEU A 235 1.13 -1.70 -3.20
C LEU A 235 2.41 -0.90 -2.88
N LEU A 236 2.33 0.11 -2.03
CA LEU A 236 3.44 0.97 -1.68
C LEU A 236 4.38 0.28 -0.68
N THR A 237 5.68 0.27 -0.99
CA THR A 237 6.74 -0.10 -0.03
C THR A 237 7.40 1.15 0.53
N PHE A 238 7.54 1.23 1.84
CA PHE A 238 8.17 2.35 2.54
C PHE A 238 9.42 1.88 3.30
N THR A 239 10.49 2.68 3.26
CA THR A 239 11.71 2.45 4.04
C THR A 239 12.19 3.77 4.64
N SER A 240 12.44 3.78 5.95
CA SER A 240 13.08 4.88 6.66
C SER A 240 14.55 4.54 6.92
N TYR A 241 15.47 5.38 6.44
CA TYR A 241 16.91 5.23 6.68
C TYR A 241 17.37 5.99 7.93
N GLY A 242 16.45 6.69 8.61
CA GLY A 242 16.77 7.55 9.75
C GLY A 242 17.43 8.86 9.33
N CYS A 243 18.09 9.51 10.30
CA CYS A 243 18.74 10.81 10.16
C CYS A 243 20.25 10.69 10.42
N ASP A 244 21.03 11.59 9.84
CA ASP A 244 22.51 11.60 9.99
C ASP A 244 22.99 12.13 11.35
N LYS A 245 22.13 12.81 12.13
CA LYS A 245 22.41 13.22 13.52
C LYS A 245 21.55 12.47 14.52
N SER A 246 22.17 11.92 15.56
CA SER A 246 21.49 11.21 16.65
C SER A 246 20.62 12.11 17.53
N THR A 247 20.81 13.42 17.49
CA THR A 247 19.92 14.39 18.15
C THR A 247 18.57 14.54 17.44
N VAL A 248 18.42 13.95 16.25
CA VAL A 248 17.17 13.92 15.48
C VAL A 248 16.72 12.47 15.31
N THR A 249 15.51 12.16 15.73
CA THR A 249 14.88 10.85 15.50
C THR A 249 13.59 11.01 14.73
N VAL A 250 13.25 10.00 13.94
CA VAL A 250 12.03 9.97 13.12
C VAL A 250 11.29 8.67 13.35
N THR A 251 10.00 8.77 13.60
CA THR A 251 9.10 7.64 13.78
C THR A 251 7.99 7.73 12.74
N PRO A 252 8.05 6.91 11.68
CA PRO A 252 7.00 6.85 10.66
C PRO A 252 5.82 6.00 11.12
N THR A 253 4.60 6.44 10.80
CA THR A 253 3.34 5.74 11.05
C THR A 253 2.52 5.73 9.77
N ARG A 254 2.20 4.53 9.25
CA ARG A 254 1.33 4.37 8.06
C ARG A 254 -0.12 4.62 8.44
N HIS A 255 -0.83 5.36 7.58
CA HIS A 255 -2.27 5.55 7.67
C HIS A 255 -3.03 4.46 6.91
N PRO A 256 -4.31 4.20 7.25
CA PRO A 256 -5.16 3.32 6.46
C PRO A 256 -5.24 3.78 5.01
N VAL A 257 -5.36 2.85 4.06
CA VAL A 257 -5.49 3.19 2.62
C VAL A 257 -6.71 4.05 2.32
N THR A 258 -7.71 4.07 3.20
CA THR A 258 -8.91 4.91 3.14
C THR A 258 -8.68 6.33 3.64
N ASP A 259 -7.44 6.73 3.94
CA ASP A 259 -7.05 8.10 4.25
C ASP A 259 -6.41 8.74 3.00
N LYS A 260 -6.40 10.08 2.95
CA LYS A 260 -5.62 10.86 1.99
C LYS A 260 -4.16 10.98 2.40
N VAL A 261 -3.85 10.85 3.69
CA VAL A 261 -2.48 10.81 4.22
C VAL A 261 -1.93 9.40 4.05
N LEU A 262 -0.68 9.28 3.59
CA LEU A 262 0.01 7.99 3.49
C LEU A 262 0.71 7.63 4.79
N HIS A 263 1.58 8.53 5.25
CA HIS A 263 2.35 8.34 6.48
C HIS A 263 2.47 9.67 7.21
N ASP A 264 2.40 9.59 8.53
CA ASP A 264 2.90 10.63 9.41
C ASP A 264 4.31 10.29 9.87
N ILE A 265 5.19 11.27 9.78
CA ILE A 265 6.59 11.17 10.19
C ILE A 265 6.75 12.08 11.41
N VAL A 266 6.77 11.46 12.59
CA VAL A 266 7.01 12.17 13.85
C VAL A 266 8.50 12.42 13.98
N VAL A 267 8.90 13.68 13.90
CA VAL A 267 10.29 14.14 14.04
C VAL A 267 10.48 14.65 15.46
N ASN A 268 11.47 14.10 16.17
CA ASN A 268 11.90 14.59 17.48
C ASN A 268 13.31 15.17 17.36
N VAL A 269 13.49 16.41 17.80
CA VAL A 269 14.79 17.11 17.77
C VAL A 269 15.17 17.52 19.17
N ASN A 270 16.25 16.93 19.70
CA ASN A 270 16.81 17.28 20.99
C ASN A 270 17.67 18.55 20.87
N THR A 271 17.15 19.67 21.37
CA THR A 271 17.80 20.99 21.30
C THR A 271 18.56 21.39 22.58
N SER A 272 18.72 20.47 23.53
CA SER A 272 19.31 20.75 24.86
C SER A 272 20.75 21.26 24.84
N SER A 273 21.52 20.97 23.78
CA SER A 273 22.91 21.45 23.65
C SER A 273 23.01 22.96 23.33
N GLY A 274 21.91 23.60 22.90
CA GLY A 274 21.88 25.00 22.47
C GLY A 274 22.67 25.29 21.19
N GLN A 275 23.29 24.27 20.58
CA GLN A 275 24.06 24.41 19.34
C GLN A 275 23.14 24.32 18.12
N PRO A 276 23.52 24.96 16.99
CA PRO A 276 22.83 24.73 15.72
C PRO A 276 22.83 23.24 15.35
N ILE A 277 21.65 22.75 14.94
CA ILE A 277 21.48 21.37 14.46
C ILE A 277 21.13 21.45 12.98
N ASP A 278 21.96 20.84 12.15
CA ASP A 278 21.69 20.56 10.75
C ASP A 278 21.73 19.05 10.56
N SER A 279 20.63 18.49 10.07
CA SER A 279 20.39 17.05 10.00
C SER A 279 19.53 16.73 8.78
N THR A 280 19.91 15.68 8.06
CA THR A 280 19.16 15.16 6.92
C THR A 280 18.60 13.78 7.24
N CYS A 281 17.29 13.64 7.15
CA CYS A 281 16.59 12.36 7.26
C CYS A 281 16.20 11.85 5.88
N ARG A 282 16.38 10.55 5.61
CA ARG A 282 16.11 9.94 4.29
C ARG A 282 15.01 8.89 4.37
N PHE A 283 14.11 8.96 3.41
CA PHE A 283 12.98 8.05 3.25
C PHE A 283 12.90 7.60 1.80
N GLN A 284 12.48 6.36 1.58
CA GLN A 284 12.23 5.83 0.25
C GLN A 284 10.83 5.24 0.19
N TYR A 285 10.15 5.60 -0.88
CA TYR A 285 8.89 5.03 -1.29
C TYR A 285 9.12 4.32 -2.63
N VAL A 286 8.62 3.10 -2.76
CA VAL A 286 8.58 2.35 -4.01
C VAL A 286 7.12 2.08 -4.33
N LEU A 287 6.69 2.57 -5.50
CA LEU A 287 5.38 2.28 -6.06
C LEU A 287 5.51 1.01 -6.89
N ASN A 288 4.82 -0.05 -6.48
CA ASN A 288 4.89 -1.34 -7.16
C ASN A 288 3.73 -1.52 -8.13
N GLU A 289 4.01 -2.17 -9.25
CA GLU A 289 3.01 -2.67 -10.19
C GLU A 289 2.74 -4.15 -9.88
N LEU A 290 1.47 -4.56 -9.90
CA LEU A 290 1.02 -5.93 -9.65
C LEU A 290 0.58 -6.60 -10.95
#